data_AF-A0A2N2E649-F1
#
_entry.id   AF-A0A2N2E649-F1
#
_cell.length_a   1.000
_cell.length_b   1.000
_cell.length_c   1.000
_cell.angle_alpha   90.00
_cell.angle_beta   90.00
_cell.angle_gamma   90.00
#
_symmetry.space_group_name_H-M   'P 1'
#
loop_
_entity.id
_entity.type
_entity.pdbx_description
1 polymer ?
#
loop_
_entity_poly.entity_id
_entity_poly.type
_entity_poly.pdbx_seq_one_letter_code
_entity_poly.pdbx_strand_id
1 'polypeptide(L)'
;MGFKKSPAYKYINFGLSFGLTMAITVYLLYQGGQWLDNRFDSAPVFMIIGIMLAIAAVFKRLFAEVKMMDRDLSLDKDLSQNEEEE
;
A
#
# COMPACT_ATOMS: atom_id res chain seq x y z
N MET A 1 -27.65 8.38 22.91
CA MET A 1 -27.69 8.19 21.44
C MET A 1 -26.32 7.65 21.02
N GLY A 2 -26.19 6.34 20.87
CA GLY A 2 -24.91 5.72 20.49
C GLY A 2 -24.60 6.08 19.05
N PHE A 3 -23.54 6.86 18.83
CA PHE A 3 -23.05 7.18 17.49
C PHE A 3 -22.63 5.88 16.80
N LYS A 4 -23.45 5.37 15.87
CA LYS A 4 -23.05 4.28 14.97
C LYS A 4 -21.79 4.74 14.23
N LYS A 5 -20.63 4.18 14.58
CA LYS A 5 -19.36 4.43 13.90
C LYS A 5 -19.51 3.91 12.46
N SER A 6 -19.79 4.82 11.53
CA SER A 6 -20.00 4.46 10.14
C SER A 6 -18.69 3.89 9.56
N PRO A 7 -18.72 2.72 8.89
CA PRO A 7 -17.52 2.02 8.41
C PRO A 7 -16.72 2.82 7.36
N ALA A 8 -17.32 3.85 6.78
CA ALA A 8 -16.69 4.71 5.77
C ALA A 8 -15.38 5.37 6.22
N TYR A 9 -15.28 5.79 7.49
CA TYR A 9 -14.05 6.43 8.00
C TYR A 9 -12.85 5.47 8.03
N LYS A 10 -13.09 4.16 8.21
CA LYS A 10 -12.04 3.14 8.23
C LYS A 10 -11.41 2.98 6.83
N TYR A 11 -12.23 2.96 5.79
CA TYR A 11 -11.77 2.90 4.40
C TYR A 11 -11.07 4.18 3.94
N ILE A 12 -11.54 5.34 4.39
CA ILE A 12 -10.90 6.63 4.07
C ILE A 12 -9.51 6.70 4.70
N ASN A 13 -9.37 6.35 5.99
CA ASN A 13 -8.06 6.31 6.65
C ASN A 13 -7.12 5.30 5.98
N PHE A 14 -7.62 4.12 5.62
CA PHE A 14 -6.85 3.10 4.92
C PHE A 14 -6.34 3.62 3.56
N GLY A 15 -7.24 4.19 2.74
CA GLY A 15 -6.87 4.76 1.44
C GLY A 15 -5.89 5.92 1.56
N LEU A 16 -6.03 6.77 2.57
CA LEU A 16 -5.09 7.86 2.86
C LEU A 16 -3.70 7.35 3.27
N SER A 17 -3.63 6.40 4.21
CA SER A 17 -2.36 5.81 4.64
C SER A 17 -1.67 5.08 3.49
N PHE A 18 -2.42 4.32 2.70
CA PHE A 18 -1.91 3.64 1.52
C PHE A 18 -1.39 4.63 0.47
N GLY A 19 -2.24 5.59 0.07
CA GLY A 19 -1.93 6.59 -0.94
C GLY A 19 -0.75 7.48 -0.55
N LEU A 20 -0.67 7.90 0.71
CA LEU A 20 0.46 8.69 1.22
C LEU A 20 1.76 7.88 1.16
N THR A 21 1.72 6.63 1.60
CA THR A 21 2.92 5.80 1.59
C THR A 21 3.33 5.44 0.16
N MET A 22 2.38 5.27 -0.77
CA MET A 22 2.64 5.14 -2.20
C MET A 22 3.33 6.39 -2.75
N ALA A 23 2.76 7.57 -2.51
CA ALA A 23 3.29 8.83 -3.00
C ALA A 23 4.73 9.07 -2.53
N ILE A 24 5.01 8.84 -1.25
CA ILE A 24 6.37 8.98 -0.68
C ILE A 24 7.33 8.00 -1.36
N THR A 25 6.93 6.74 -1.54
CA THR A 25 7.78 5.70 -2.13
C THR A 25 8.11 6.03 -3.58
N VAL A 26 7.11 6.40 -4.38
CA VAL A 26 7.29 6.79 -5.79
C VAL A 26 8.16 8.03 -5.90
N TYR A 27 7.93 9.04 -5.06
CA TYR A 27 8.73 10.26 -5.05
C TYR A 27 10.20 9.98 -4.75
N LEU A 28 10.50 9.16 -3.74
CA LEU A 28 11.87 8.76 -3.39
C LEU A 28 12.55 7.97 -4.51
N LEU A 29 11.85 7.02 -5.14
CA LEU A 29 12.41 6.26 -6.26
C LEU A 29 12.67 7.13 -7.49
N TYR A 30 11.75 8.05 -7.81
CA TYR A 30 11.91 8.98 -8.92
C TYR A 30 13.12 9.89 -8.69
N GLN A 31 13.21 10.50 -7.51
CA GLN A 31 14.29 11.42 -7.17
C GLN A 31 15.63 10.69 -7.03
N GLY A 32 15.63 9.48 -6.48
CA GLY A 32 16.79 8.61 -6.42
C GLY A 32 17.28 8.17 -7.80
N GLY A 33 16.37 7.78 -8.70
CA GLY A 33 16.71 7.40 -10.08
C GLY A 33 17.29 8.56 -10.88
N GLN A 34 16.67 9.74 -10.79
CA GLN A 34 17.17 10.98 -11.39
C GLN A 34 18.54 11.39 -10.85
N TRP A 35 18.75 11.33 -9.53
CA TRP A 35 20.03 11.65 -8.93
C TRP A 35 21.14 10.70 -9.39
N LEU A 36 20.80 9.41 -9.55
CA LEU A 36 21.73 8.39 -10.02
C LEU A 36 22.09 8.59 -11.50
N ASP A 37 21.12 8.86 -12.37
CA ASP A 37 21.36 9.19 -13.78
C ASP A 37 22.29 10.43 -13.90
N ASN A 38 22.03 11.48 -13.12
CA ASN A 38 22.87 12.69 -13.12
C ASN A 38 24.29 12.46 -12.58
N ARG A 39 24.48 11.49 -11.68
CA ARG A 39 25.79 11.20 -11.07
C ARG A 39 26.68 10.38 -12.00
N PHE A 40 26.08 9.49 -12.79
CA PHE A 40 26.81 8.58 -13.68
C PHE A 40 26.88 9.09 -15.13
N ASP A 41 26.37 10.30 -15.42
CA ASP A 41 26.24 10.88 -16.78
C ASP A 41 25.63 9.88 -17.78
N SER A 42 24.81 8.98 -17.24
CA SER A 42 24.22 7.88 -17.98
C SER A 42 22.99 8.42 -18.67
N ALA A 43 22.77 8.01 -19.92
CA ALA A 43 21.46 8.14 -20.57
C ALA A 43 20.36 7.65 -19.59
N PRO A 44 19.10 8.10 -19.70
CA PRO A 44 18.06 7.99 -18.66
C PRO A 44 17.60 6.56 -18.35
N VAL A 45 18.52 5.70 -17.93
CA VAL A 45 18.39 4.26 -17.76
C VAL A 45 18.01 3.98 -16.31
N PHE A 46 18.62 4.67 -15.34
CA PHE A 46 18.22 4.53 -13.93
C PHE A 46 16.84 5.13 -13.68
N MET A 47 16.43 6.17 -14.41
CA MET A 47 15.05 6.64 -14.40
C MET A 47 14.07 5.57 -14.89
N ILE A 48 14.36 4.90 -16.01
CA ILE A 48 13.51 3.82 -16.54
C ILE A 48 13.42 2.65 -15.55
N ILE A 49 14.56 2.25 -14.96
CA ILE A 49 14.59 1.22 -13.91
C ILE A 49 13.81 1.69 -12.68
N GLY A 50 13.95 2.95 -12.28
CA GLY A 50 13.22 3.56 -11.17
C GLY A 50 11.71 3.56 -11.40
N ILE A 51 11.25 3.85 -12.62
CA ILE A 51 9.84 3.76 -13.00
C ILE A 51 9.35 2.31 -12.98
N MET A 52 10.12 1.36 -13.54
CA MET A 52 9.80 -0.07 -13.47
C MET A 52 9.70 -0.56 -12.02
N LEU A 53 10.63 -0.16 -11.16
CA LEU A 53 10.63 -0.49 -9.74
C LEU A 53 9.47 0.18 -9.01
N ALA A 54 9.12 1.42 -9.35
CA ALA A 54 7.96 2.11 -8.77
C ALA A 54 6.67 1.34 -9.11
N ILE A 55 6.48 0.96 -10.37
CA ILE A 55 5.34 0.14 -10.81
C ILE A 55 5.34 -1.19 -10.05
N ALA A 56 6.46 -1.91 -10.00
CA ALA A 56 6.54 -3.19 -9.30
C ALA A 56 6.24 -3.05 -7.79
N ALA A 57 6.74 -1.99 -7.15
CA ALA A 57 6.48 -1.71 -5.73
C ALA A 57 5.00 -1.40 -5.48
N VAL A 58 4.37 -0.61 -6.36
CA VAL A 58 2.94 -0.28 -6.33
C VAL A 58 2.11 -1.57 -6.40
N PHE A 59 2.37 -2.41 -7.40
CA PHE A 59 1.68 -3.69 -7.55
C PHE A 59 1.90 -4.62 -6.36
N LYS A 60 3.15 -4.77 -5.89
CA LYS A 60 3.48 -5.62 -4.74
C LYS A 60 2.69 -5.21 -3.49
N ARG A 61 2.56 -3.90 -3.25
CA ARG A 61 1.74 -3.41 -2.13
C ARG A 61 0.26 -3.69 -2.31
N LEU A 62 -0.27 -3.48 -3.51
CA LEU A 62 -1.67 -3.78 -3.81
C LEU A 62 -1.98 -5.26 -3.52
N PHE A 63 -1.12 -6.18 -3.98
CA PHE A 63 -1.26 -7.60 -3.66
C PHE A 63 -1.14 -7.92 -2.17
N ALA A 64 -0.22 -7.26 -1.46
CA ALA A 64 -0.05 -7.47 -0.02
C ALA A 64 -1.28 -7.00 0.77
N GLU A 65 -1.86 -5.87 0.39
CA GLU A 65 -3.07 -5.34 1.04
C GLU A 65 -4.30 -6.18 0.77
N VAL A 66 -4.51 -6.62 -0.47
CA VAL A 66 -5.60 -7.55 -0.80
C VAL A 66 -5.47 -8.85 0.00
N LYS A 67 -4.27 -9.42 0.10
CA LYS A 67 -4.02 -10.63 0.88
C LYS A 67 -4.22 -10.43 2.39
N MET A 68 -3.89 -9.25 2.91
CA MET A 68 -4.14 -8.93 4.32
C MET A 68 -5.64 -8.77 4.61
N MET A 69 -6.39 -8.18 3.68
CA MET A 69 -7.83 -7.99 3.82
C MET A 69 -8.59 -9.32 3.85
N ASP A 70 -8.21 -10.29 3.00
CA ASP A 70 -8.78 -11.64 3.03
C ASP A 70 -8.52 -12.37 4.35
N ARG A 71 -7.33 -12.18 4.94
CA ARG A 71 -6.95 -12.84 6.19
C ARG A 71 -7.68 -12.28 7.41
N ASP A 72 -7.85 -10.96 7.47
CA ASP A 72 -8.59 -10.32 8.57
C ASP A 72 -10.08 -10.68 8.52
N LEU A 73 -10.65 -10.87 7.32
CA LEU A 73 -12.01 -11.37 7.11
C LEU A 73 -12.20 -12.82 7.61
N SER A 74 -11.20 -13.69 7.43
CA SER A 74 -11.27 -15.07 7.93
C SER A 74 -11.18 -15.17 9.46
N LEU A 75 -10.37 -14.32 10.09
CA LEU A 75 -10.18 -14.31 11.54
C LEU A 75 -11.41 -13.80 12.29
N ASP A 76 -12.09 -12.78 11.76
CA ASP A 76 -13.34 -12.25 12.32
C ASP A 76 -14.46 -13.30 12.31
N LYS A 77 -14.50 -14.13 11.26
CA LYS A 77 -15.45 -15.25 11.12
C LYS A 77 -15.21 -16.36 12.14
N ASP A 78 -13.95 -16.75 12.35
CA ASP A 78 -13.63 -17.82 13.30
C ASP A 78 -13.87 -17.37 14.76
N LEU A 79 -13.61 -16.10 15.10
CA LEU A 79 -13.90 -15.56 16.43
C LEU A 79 -15.40 -15.52 16.73
N SER A 80 -16.22 -15.11 15.75
CA SER A 80 -17.68 -15.04 15.91
C SER A 80 -18.35 -16.42 15.95
N GLN A 81 -17.75 -17.47 15.36
CA GLN A 81 -18.25 -18.85 15.52
C GLN A 81 -17.91 -19.45 16.88
N ASN A 82 -16.74 -19.15 17.45
CA ASN A 82 -16.35 -19.69 18.76
C ASN A 82 -17.12 -19.06 19.93
N GLU A 83 -17.56 -17.79 19.81
CA GLU A 83 -18.40 -17.14 20.84
C GLU A 83 -19.87 -17.60 20.82
N GLU A 84 -20.36 -18.20 19.72
CA GLU A 84 -21.73 -18.76 19.64
C GLU A 84 -21.82 -20.22 20.12
N GLU A 85 -20.68 -20.92 20.27
CA GLU A 85 -20.61 -22.33 20.72
C GLU A 85 -20.30 -22.50 22.22
N GLU A 86 -19.90 -21.44 22.95
CA GLU A 86 -19.72 -21.42 24.44
C GLU A 86 -20.96 -20.95 25.20
#